data_AF-A0A5C9E0E4-F1
#
_entry.id   AF-A0A5C9E0E4-F1
#
_cell.length_a   1.000
_cell.length_b   1.000
_cell.length_c   1.000
_cell.angle_alpha   90.00
_cell.angle_beta   90.00
_cell.angle_gamma   90.00
#
_symmetry.space_group_name_H-M   'P 1'
#
loop_
_entity.id
_entity.type
_entity.pdbx_description
1 polymer ?
#
loop_
_entity_poly.entity_id
_entity_poly.type
_entity_poly.pdbx_seq_one_letter_code
_entity_poly.pdbx_strand_id
1 'polypeptide(L)'
;MSDIDPTRGAEKPAAEDFDRTPDKEDFGQAIASFTSDPNFYIILVGVAVWIIGPWIPLIDFLVVLGGFMLTAYAVTATSFKRPLTTAWPGVIIGILLYIVGWIFSLFPFIWLLTDPFQKVGMTLILFFIIPIAVQQGNVPLEGALKIVRKQAEKAEESVSTGTEEEKTEETETTE
;
A
#
# COMPACT_ATOMS: atom_id res chain seq x y z
N MET A 1 -37.20 41.35 34.59
CA MET A 1 -36.59 42.08 33.46
C MET A 1 -35.13 42.22 33.80
N SER A 2 -34.31 41.32 33.26
CA SER A 2 -32.86 41.31 33.42
C SER A 2 -32.27 41.42 32.02
N ASP A 3 -31.50 42.47 31.82
CA ASP A 3 -30.88 42.87 30.56
C ASP A 3 -29.98 41.76 30.00
N ILE A 4 -30.26 41.36 28.75
CA ILE A 4 -29.38 40.49 27.98
C ILE A 4 -28.47 41.41 27.16
N ASP A 5 -27.21 41.47 27.57
CA ASP A 5 -26.12 42.16 26.85
C ASP A 5 -25.80 41.41 25.54
N PRO A 6 -25.99 42.04 24.36
CA PRO A 6 -25.78 41.41 23.07
C PRO A 6 -24.31 41.41 22.59
N THR A 7 -23.34 41.81 23.41
CA THR A 7 -21.92 41.96 22.97
C THR A 7 -20.96 40.90 23.48
N ARG A 8 -21.45 39.80 24.06
CA ARG A 8 -20.58 38.69 24.51
C ARG A 8 -20.07 37.86 23.33
N GLY A 9 -18.96 38.32 22.77
CA GLY A 9 -17.87 37.47 22.29
C GLY A 9 -18.10 36.86 20.91
N ALA A 10 -17.78 37.65 19.88
CA ALA A 10 -17.29 37.10 18.64
C ALA A 10 -15.98 36.32 18.91
N GLU A 11 -16.09 35.04 19.28
CA GLU A 11 -14.98 34.11 19.20
C GLU A 11 -14.68 33.89 17.72
N LYS A 12 -13.66 34.61 17.24
CA LYS A 12 -12.91 34.28 16.03
C LYS A 12 -12.63 32.77 16.05
N PRO A 13 -13.05 31.97 15.07
CA PRO A 13 -12.52 30.62 14.96
C PRO A 13 -11.02 30.73 14.73
N ALA A 14 -10.26 30.11 15.63
CA ALA A 14 -8.81 30.03 15.62
C ALA A 14 -8.32 29.60 14.23
N ALA A 15 -7.68 30.52 13.54
CA ALA A 15 -7.03 30.31 12.25
C ALA A 15 -5.63 29.68 12.44
N GLU A 16 -5.47 28.74 13.37
CA GLU A 16 -4.16 28.21 13.80
C GLU A 16 -3.95 26.71 13.59
N ASP A 17 -4.82 26.01 12.86
CA ASP A 17 -4.60 24.58 12.55
C ASP A 17 -4.16 24.32 11.09
N PHE A 18 -3.88 25.36 10.30
CA PHE A 18 -3.49 25.22 8.90
C PHE A 18 -1.95 25.25 8.66
N ASP A 19 -1.15 25.36 9.72
CA ASP A 19 0.33 25.37 9.64
C ASP A 19 0.97 24.06 10.12
N ARG A 20 0.25 22.93 10.02
CA ARG A 20 0.91 21.62 9.98
C ARG A 20 1.53 21.42 8.62
N THR A 21 2.71 22.00 8.45
CA THR A 21 3.65 21.52 7.42
C THR A 21 3.87 20.02 7.67
N PRO A 22 3.78 19.16 6.65
CA PRO A 22 4.07 17.74 6.82
C PRO A 22 5.55 17.62 7.19
N ASP A 23 5.76 17.35 8.46
CA ASP A 23 7.02 17.08 9.09
C ASP A 23 7.73 15.99 8.29
N LYS A 24 8.98 16.28 7.90
CA LYS A 24 9.83 15.40 7.08
C LYS A 24 10.07 14.01 7.73
N GLU A 25 9.64 13.83 8.97
CA GLU A 25 9.71 12.59 9.74
C GLU A 25 8.67 11.55 9.27
N ASP A 26 7.52 11.98 8.73
CA ASP A 26 6.44 11.08 8.28
C ASP A 26 6.84 10.23 7.05
N PHE A 27 7.71 10.75 6.18
CA PHE A 27 8.11 10.05 4.96
C PHE A 27 8.98 8.83 5.24
N GLY A 28 9.90 8.92 6.20
CA GLY A 28 10.74 7.80 6.61
C GLY A 28 9.93 6.69 7.26
N GLN A 29 8.93 7.07 8.08
CA GLN A 29 8.04 6.14 8.75
C GLN A 29 7.08 5.44 7.78
N ALA A 30 6.62 6.12 6.73
CA ALA A 30 5.78 5.52 5.68
C ALA A 30 6.53 4.45 4.87
N ILE A 31 7.82 4.66 4.58
CA ILE A 31 8.66 3.67 3.88
C ILE A 31 9.03 2.50 4.81
N ALA A 32 9.33 2.78 6.08
CA ALA A 32 9.58 1.75 7.09
C ALA A 32 8.34 0.86 7.32
N SER A 33 7.13 1.45 7.34
CA SER A 33 5.90 0.67 7.45
C SER A 33 5.56 -0.09 6.16
N PHE A 34 6.09 0.34 5.00
CA PHE A 34 5.96 -0.41 3.74
C PHE A 34 6.83 -1.66 3.70
N THR A 35 8.06 -1.57 4.24
CA THR A 35 9.00 -2.70 4.27
C THR A 35 8.73 -3.69 5.40
N SER A 36 7.97 -3.29 6.42
CA SER A 36 7.56 -4.16 7.54
C SER A 36 6.24 -4.90 7.31
N ASP A 37 5.61 -4.69 6.15
CA ASP A 37 4.29 -5.28 5.82
C ASP A 37 4.49 -6.76 5.40
N PRO A 38 3.75 -7.74 5.98
CA PRO A 38 3.90 -9.16 5.64
C PRO A 38 3.74 -9.46 4.14
N ASN A 39 2.97 -8.64 3.45
CA ASN A 39 2.69 -8.78 2.03
C ASN A 39 3.69 -8.03 1.14
N PHE A 40 4.66 -7.30 1.70
CA PHE A 40 5.69 -6.59 0.93
C PHE A 40 6.43 -7.52 -0.01
N TYR A 41 6.81 -8.71 0.48
CA TYR A 41 7.46 -9.73 -0.34
C TYR A 41 6.57 -10.21 -1.49
N ILE A 42 5.27 -10.37 -1.26
CA ILE A 42 4.31 -10.79 -2.29
C ILE A 42 4.17 -9.71 -3.36
N ILE A 43 4.10 -8.44 -2.96
CA ILE A 43 4.09 -7.29 -3.89
C ILE A 43 5.38 -7.30 -4.72
N LEU A 44 6.54 -7.47 -4.08
CA LEU A 44 7.84 -7.46 -4.74
C LEU A 44 7.96 -8.62 -5.72
N VAL A 45 7.55 -9.83 -5.33
CA VAL A 45 7.49 -11.01 -6.21
C VAL A 45 6.54 -10.77 -7.38
N GLY A 46 5.35 -10.24 -7.15
CA GLY A 46 4.40 -9.93 -8.23
C GLY A 46 4.98 -8.91 -9.23
N VAL A 47 5.62 -7.85 -8.73
CA VAL A 47 6.26 -6.84 -9.58
C VAL A 47 7.45 -7.45 -10.34
N ALA A 48 8.25 -8.29 -9.70
CA ALA A 48 9.35 -8.98 -10.37
C ALA A 48 8.85 -9.92 -11.48
N VAL A 49 7.81 -10.70 -11.21
CA VAL A 49 7.16 -11.57 -12.21
C VAL A 49 6.58 -10.73 -13.36
N TRP A 50 6.00 -9.57 -13.05
CA TRP A 50 5.48 -8.66 -14.06
C TRP A 50 6.58 -8.00 -14.92
N ILE A 51 7.75 -7.73 -14.33
CA ILE A 51 8.93 -7.23 -15.04
C ILE A 51 9.55 -8.31 -15.92
N ILE A 52 9.66 -9.54 -15.41
CA ILE A 52 10.34 -10.66 -16.09
C ILE A 52 9.43 -11.32 -17.14
N GLY A 53 8.11 -11.27 -16.98
CA GLY A 53 7.13 -11.93 -17.87
C GLY A 53 7.35 -11.71 -19.37
N PRO A 54 7.58 -10.47 -19.85
CA PRO A 54 7.84 -10.21 -21.27
C PRO A 54 9.07 -10.91 -21.86
N TRP A 55 9.99 -11.40 -21.01
CA TRP A 55 11.19 -12.12 -21.43
C TRP A 55 10.94 -13.61 -21.70
N ILE A 56 9.73 -14.12 -21.41
CA ILE A 56 9.35 -15.52 -21.63
C ILE A 56 8.32 -15.59 -22.76
N PRO A 57 8.73 -15.62 -24.04
CA PRO A 57 7.85 -15.38 -25.19
C PRO A 57 6.74 -16.43 -25.38
N LEU A 58 6.84 -17.61 -24.76
CA LEU A 58 5.85 -18.68 -24.91
C LEU A 58 4.62 -18.50 -24.02
N ILE A 59 4.78 -17.84 -22.88
CA ILE A 59 3.74 -17.68 -21.84
C ILE A 59 3.70 -16.24 -21.31
N ASP A 60 4.25 -15.29 -22.08
CA ASP A 60 4.45 -13.90 -21.68
C ASP A 60 3.17 -13.26 -21.15
N PHE A 61 2.07 -13.39 -21.87
CA PHE A 61 0.77 -12.85 -21.51
C PHE A 61 0.28 -13.43 -20.17
N LEU A 62 0.45 -14.74 -19.96
CA LEU A 62 -0.02 -15.41 -18.76
C LEU A 62 0.81 -15.03 -17.53
N VAL A 63 2.13 -14.90 -17.71
CA VAL A 63 3.06 -14.50 -16.63
C VAL A 63 2.89 -13.02 -16.29
N VAL A 64 2.74 -12.15 -17.29
CA VAL A 64 2.48 -10.71 -17.11
C VAL A 64 1.16 -10.50 -16.39
N LEU A 65 0.09 -11.16 -16.84
CA LEU A 65 -1.23 -11.06 -16.21
C LEU A 65 -1.23 -11.65 -14.79
N GLY A 66 -0.56 -12.78 -14.59
CA GLY A 66 -0.41 -13.40 -13.27
C GLY A 66 0.37 -12.53 -12.30
N GLY A 67 1.49 -11.96 -12.74
CA GLY A 67 2.28 -11.00 -11.97
C GLY A 67 1.48 -9.76 -11.60
N PHE A 68 0.77 -9.17 -12.57
CA PHE A 68 -0.12 -8.04 -12.34
C PHE A 68 -1.22 -8.37 -11.32
N MET A 69 -1.91 -9.50 -11.47
CA MET A 69 -2.99 -9.91 -10.56
C MET A 69 -2.47 -10.18 -9.15
N LEU A 70 -1.29 -10.81 -9.02
CA LEU A 70 -0.65 -11.04 -7.74
C LEU A 70 -0.28 -9.72 -7.05
N THR A 71 0.32 -8.80 -7.80
CA THR A 71 0.62 -7.45 -7.31
C THR A 71 -0.65 -6.74 -6.88
N ALA A 72 -1.68 -6.68 -7.74
CA ALA A 72 -2.95 -6.01 -7.45
C ALA A 72 -3.64 -6.60 -6.22
N TYR A 73 -3.66 -7.94 -6.08
CA TYR A 73 -4.22 -8.61 -4.91
C TYR A 73 -3.47 -8.27 -3.62
N ALA A 74 -2.14 -8.40 -3.62
CA ALA A 74 -1.32 -8.11 -2.45
C ALA A 74 -1.42 -6.64 -2.05
N VAL A 75 -1.33 -5.75 -3.03
CA VAL A 75 -1.54 -4.31 -2.89
C VAL A 75 -2.91 -4.01 -2.26
N THR A 76 -3.98 -4.61 -2.79
CA THR A 76 -5.34 -4.44 -2.28
C THR A 76 -5.42 -4.89 -0.81
N ALA A 77 -4.90 -6.08 -0.49
CA ALA A 77 -4.90 -6.63 0.86
C ALA A 77 -4.18 -5.73 1.87
N THR A 78 -3.07 -5.10 1.48
CA THR A 78 -2.32 -4.14 2.31
C THR A 78 -2.97 -2.76 2.40
N SER A 79 -3.63 -2.31 1.34
CA SER A 79 -4.12 -0.92 1.23
C SER A 79 -5.23 -0.60 2.22
N PHE A 80 -6.03 -1.60 2.61
CA PHE A 80 -7.11 -1.44 3.59
C PHE A 80 -6.62 -1.11 5.00
N LYS A 81 -5.34 -1.28 5.31
CA LYS A 81 -4.77 -1.00 6.64
C LYS A 81 -4.30 0.45 6.82
N ARG A 82 -4.24 1.26 5.75
CA ARG A 82 -3.54 2.56 5.77
C ARG A 82 -4.50 3.78 5.75
N PRO A 83 -4.17 4.88 6.46
CA PRO A 83 -4.96 6.11 6.47
C PRO A 83 -4.85 6.90 5.15
N LEU A 84 -5.96 7.50 4.74
CA LEU A 84 -6.10 8.28 3.49
C LEU A 84 -5.21 9.50 3.37
N THR A 85 -4.92 10.12 4.50
CA THR A 85 -4.25 11.42 4.55
C THR A 85 -2.84 11.36 3.95
N THR A 86 -2.23 10.18 3.91
CA THR A 86 -0.91 9.93 3.32
C THR A 86 -0.98 9.37 1.89
N ALA A 87 -2.17 9.12 1.34
CA ALA A 87 -2.30 8.45 0.04
C ALA A 87 -1.96 9.36 -1.17
N TRP A 88 -2.30 10.65 -1.08
CA TRP A 88 -2.10 11.61 -2.16
C TRP A 88 -0.64 11.79 -2.58
N PRO A 89 0.34 11.99 -1.65
CA PRO A 89 1.76 12.03 -2.01
C PRO A 89 2.21 10.78 -2.75
N GLY A 90 1.72 9.61 -2.33
CA GLY A 90 2.04 8.33 -2.96
C GLY A 90 1.55 8.21 -4.40
N VAL A 91 0.32 8.66 -4.69
CA VAL A 91 -0.21 8.73 -6.07
C VAL A 91 0.65 9.64 -6.93
N ILE A 92 1.01 10.82 -6.43
CA ILE A 92 1.84 11.79 -7.17
C ILE A 92 3.21 11.20 -7.50
N ILE A 93 3.86 10.53 -6.53
CA ILE A 93 5.14 9.85 -6.75
C ILE A 93 5.01 8.72 -7.78
N GLY A 94 3.92 7.94 -7.72
CA GLY A 94 3.64 6.88 -8.69
C GLY A 94 3.48 7.43 -10.12
N ILE A 95 2.71 8.52 -10.28
CA ILE A 95 2.56 9.21 -11.57
C ILE A 95 3.90 9.76 -12.06
N LEU A 96 4.69 10.37 -11.17
CA LEU A 96 6.01 10.90 -11.52
C LEU A 96 6.93 9.78 -12.02
N LEU A 97 6.98 8.64 -11.31
CA LEU A 97 7.75 7.45 -11.73
C LEU A 97 7.30 6.91 -13.09
N TYR A 98 5.99 6.86 -13.34
CA TYR A 98 5.45 6.43 -14.62
C TYR A 98 5.87 7.38 -15.75
N ILE A 99 5.79 8.70 -15.54
CA ILE A 99 6.23 9.71 -16.50
C ILE A 99 7.74 9.60 -16.76
N VAL A 100 8.55 9.43 -15.71
CA VAL A 100 10.00 9.23 -15.84
C VAL A 100 10.31 7.98 -16.66
N GLY A 101 9.64 6.86 -16.40
CA GLY A 101 9.75 5.65 -17.20
C GLY A 101 9.37 5.91 -18.66
N TRP A 102 8.27 6.62 -18.91
CA TRP A 102 7.89 7.04 -20.26
C TRP A 102 8.96 7.93 -20.93
N ILE A 103 9.59 8.85 -20.21
CA ILE A 103 10.69 9.67 -20.75
C ILE A 103 11.89 8.80 -21.14
N PHE A 104 12.22 7.77 -20.36
CA PHE A 104 13.29 6.83 -20.71
C PHE A 104 13.02 6.07 -22.01
N SER A 105 11.76 5.85 -22.37
CA SER A 105 11.41 5.24 -23.65
C SER A 105 11.80 6.08 -24.87
N LEU A 106 12.01 7.40 -24.71
CA LEU A 106 12.53 8.25 -25.79
C LEU A 106 14.01 7.97 -26.10
N PHE A 107 14.77 7.39 -25.17
CA PHE A 107 16.19 7.14 -25.32
C PHE A 107 16.46 5.65 -25.57
N PRO A 108 16.94 5.25 -26.76
CA PRO A 108 17.15 3.84 -27.09
C PRO A 108 18.17 3.13 -26.20
N PHE A 109 19.10 3.87 -25.59
CA PHE A 109 20.12 3.32 -24.67
C PHE A 109 19.58 3.00 -23.26
N ILE A 110 18.44 3.57 -22.86
CA ILE A 110 17.88 3.46 -21.49
C ILE A 110 16.61 2.59 -21.49
N TRP A 111 16.30 1.93 -22.61
CA TRP A 111 15.11 1.10 -22.75
C TRP A 111 14.99 0.05 -21.63
N LEU A 112 16.09 -0.58 -21.19
CA LEU A 112 16.04 -1.58 -20.13
C LEU A 112 15.49 -1.04 -18.78
N LEU A 113 15.65 0.25 -18.49
CA LEU A 113 15.13 0.87 -17.28
C LEU A 113 13.67 1.36 -17.43
N THR A 114 13.14 1.40 -18.65
CA THR A 114 11.78 1.89 -18.92
C THR A 114 10.74 0.99 -18.25
N ASP A 115 10.81 -0.32 -18.52
CA ASP A 115 9.92 -1.35 -18.00
C ASP A 115 9.78 -1.36 -16.46
N PRO A 116 10.89 -1.42 -15.67
CA PRO A 116 10.78 -1.43 -14.23
C PRO A 116 10.19 -0.14 -13.67
N PHE A 117 10.58 1.03 -14.19
CA PHE A 117 10.05 2.31 -13.72
C PHE A 117 8.55 2.46 -13.96
N GLN A 118 8.07 2.06 -15.14
CA GLN A 118 6.63 2.11 -15.46
C GLN A 118 5.82 1.14 -14.60
N LYS A 119 6.29 -0.11 -14.43
CA LYS A 119 5.58 -1.14 -13.65
C LYS A 119 5.55 -0.81 -12.16
N VAL A 120 6.65 -0.29 -11.61
CA VAL A 120 6.70 0.20 -10.22
C VAL A 120 5.79 1.43 -10.05
N GLY A 121 5.84 2.39 -10.98
CA GLY A 121 4.95 3.55 -10.97
C GLY A 121 3.47 3.17 -10.98
N MET A 122 3.07 2.26 -11.89
CA MET A 122 1.71 1.69 -11.94
C MET A 122 1.31 0.99 -10.63
N THR A 123 2.23 0.23 -10.04
CA THR A 123 1.98 -0.46 -8.76
C THR A 123 1.72 0.54 -7.64
N LEU A 124 2.52 1.61 -7.54
CA LEU A 124 2.30 2.70 -6.59
C LEU A 124 0.95 3.39 -6.81
N ILE A 125 0.63 3.71 -8.07
CA ILE A 125 -0.65 4.36 -8.40
C ILE A 125 -1.81 3.47 -7.92
N LEU A 126 -1.81 2.18 -8.27
CA LEU A 126 -2.84 1.23 -7.84
C LEU A 126 -2.93 1.15 -6.31
N PHE A 127 -1.78 1.09 -5.65
CA PHE A 127 -1.69 0.98 -4.19
C PHE A 127 -2.39 2.12 -3.46
N PHE A 128 -2.32 3.34 -3.99
CA PHE A 128 -2.94 4.49 -3.37
C PHE A 128 -4.32 4.86 -3.95
N ILE A 129 -4.63 4.49 -5.20
CA ILE A 129 -5.97 4.72 -5.79
C ILE A 129 -7.03 3.82 -5.17
N ILE A 130 -6.71 2.56 -4.87
CA ILE A 130 -7.67 1.59 -4.32
C ILE A 130 -8.32 2.11 -3.01
N PRO A 131 -7.56 2.52 -1.98
CA PRO A 131 -8.16 3.03 -0.75
C PRO A 131 -8.94 4.33 -1.00
N ILE A 132 -8.42 5.24 -1.83
CA ILE A 132 -9.13 6.47 -2.21
C ILE A 132 -10.49 6.18 -2.86
N ALA A 133 -10.53 5.27 -3.83
CA ALA A 133 -11.76 4.88 -4.54
C ALA A 133 -12.76 4.20 -3.59
N VAL A 134 -12.26 3.36 -2.68
CA VAL A 134 -13.04 2.66 -1.66
C VAL A 134 -13.69 3.64 -0.68
N GLN A 135 -13.00 4.70 -0.27
CA GLN A 135 -13.54 5.67 0.70
C GLN A 135 -14.35 6.82 0.07
N GLN A 136 -14.10 7.17 -1.19
CA GLN A 136 -14.94 8.11 -1.94
C GLN A 136 -16.21 7.45 -2.49
N GLY A 137 -16.15 6.15 -2.78
CA GLY A 137 -17.34 5.33 -2.95
C GLY A 137 -18.07 5.29 -1.61
N ASN A 138 -19.28 5.83 -1.55
CA ASN A 138 -20.17 5.81 -0.38
C ASN A 138 -20.66 4.38 -0.06
N VAL A 139 -19.75 3.40 -0.06
CA VAL A 139 -20.00 2.01 0.23
C VAL A 139 -19.97 1.91 1.76
N PRO A 140 -21.01 1.35 2.41
CA PRO A 140 -21.04 1.15 3.87
C PRO A 140 -20.01 0.07 4.26
N LEU A 141 -18.76 0.51 4.26
CA LEU A 141 -17.55 -0.28 4.40
C LEU A 141 -17.29 -0.70 5.85
N GLU A 142 -17.98 -0.10 6.81
CA GLU A 142 -17.87 -0.42 8.23
C GLU A 142 -18.17 -1.89 8.54
N GLY A 143 -19.06 -2.53 7.76
CA GLY A 143 -19.36 -3.96 7.87
C GLY A 143 -18.29 -4.86 7.24
N ALA A 144 -17.81 -4.50 6.04
CA ALA A 144 -16.83 -5.28 5.30
C ALA A 144 -15.40 -5.13 5.86
N LEU A 145 -14.99 -3.91 6.24
CA LEU A 145 -13.71 -3.64 6.91
C LEU A 145 -13.64 -4.33 8.27
N LYS A 146 -14.73 -4.47 9.03
CA LYS A 146 -14.69 -5.26 10.27
C LYS A 146 -14.39 -6.73 10.02
N ILE A 147 -14.91 -7.32 8.94
CA ILE A 147 -14.64 -8.72 8.59
C ILE A 147 -13.20 -8.88 8.09
N VAL A 148 -12.75 -7.97 7.21
CA VAL A 148 -11.38 -8.00 6.67
C VAL A 148 -10.35 -7.70 7.76
N ARG A 149 -10.63 -6.74 8.65
CA ARG A 149 -9.76 -6.42 9.79
C ARG A 149 -9.68 -7.59 10.76
N LYS A 150 -10.81 -8.25 11.07
CA LYS A 150 -10.84 -9.46 11.90
C LYS A 150 -10.14 -10.66 11.24
N GLN A 151 -10.12 -10.73 9.92
CA GLN A 151 -9.34 -11.73 9.18
C GLN A 151 -7.85 -11.38 9.13
N ALA A 152 -7.50 -10.10 9.00
CA ALA A 152 -6.12 -9.63 9.02
C ALA A 152 -5.48 -9.77 10.42
N GLU A 153 -6.24 -9.51 11.48
CA GLU A 153 -5.82 -9.66 12.88
C GLU A 153 -5.62 -11.14 13.23
N LYS A 154 -6.51 -12.02 12.75
CA LYS A 154 -6.34 -13.48 12.87
C LYS A 154 -5.14 -14.01 12.08
N ALA A 155 -4.85 -13.43 10.91
CA ALA A 155 -3.67 -13.77 10.16
C ALA A 155 -2.39 -13.34 10.89
N GLU A 156 -2.39 -12.17 11.56
CA GLU A 156 -1.27 -11.70 12.37
C GLU A 156 -1.06 -12.53 13.66
N GLU A 157 -2.12 -12.96 14.35
CA GLU A 157 -2.01 -13.87 15.52
C GLU A 157 -1.53 -15.28 15.15
N SER A 158 -1.95 -15.79 13.97
CA SER A 158 -1.51 -17.11 13.51
C SER A 158 -0.02 -17.17 13.13
N VAL A 159 0.59 -16.04 12.81
CA VAL A 159 2.03 -15.93 12.51
C VAL A 159 2.83 -15.74 13.80
N SER A 160 2.28 -15.06 14.81
CA SER A 160 2.92 -14.92 16.13
C SER A 160 2.94 -16.21 16.96
N THR A 161 2.01 -17.14 16.70
CA THR A 161 1.89 -18.38 17.51
C THR A 161 2.52 -19.60 16.81
N GLY A 162 2.97 -19.47 15.55
CA GLY A 162 3.47 -20.59 14.75
C GLY A 162 4.97 -20.91 14.87
N THR A 163 5.71 -20.31 15.81
CA THR A 163 7.18 -20.52 15.92
C THR A 163 7.62 -21.31 17.17
N GLU A 164 6.70 -21.70 18.06
CA GLU A 164 7.05 -22.56 19.21
C GLU A 164 6.01 -23.67 19.39
N GLU A 165 6.05 -24.71 18.54
CA GLU A 165 5.63 -26.09 18.89
C GLU A 165 5.79 -27.03 17.68
N GLU A 166 7.03 -27.32 17.29
CA GLU A 166 7.31 -28.59 16.59
C GLU A 166 8.78 -29.00 16.84
N LYS A 167 9.09 -29.31 18.10
CA LYS A 167 10.34 -30.01 18.44
C LYS A 167 10.22 -30.81 19.72
N THR A 168 9.28 -31.74 19.81
CA THR A 168 9.39 -32.89 20.73
C THR A 168 8.47 -34.00 20.24
N GLU A 169 9.01 -34.96 19.49
CA GLU A 169 8.73 -36.41 19.58
C GLU A 169 9.28 -37.11 18.34
N GLU A 170 10.54 -37.54 18.41
CA GLU A 170 11.02 -38.80 17.83
C GLU A 170 12.51 -38.93 18.20
N THR A 171 12.82 -39.71 19.23
CA THR A 171 13.96 -40.65 19.29
C THR A 171 13.91 -41.36 20.65
N GLU A 172 13.17 -42.46 20.74
CA GLU A 172 13.53 -43.54 21.65
C GLU A 172 12.96 -44.87 21.12
N THR A 173 13.77 -45.59 20.34
CA THR A 173 13.74 -47.05 20.22
C THR A 173 14.98 -47.53 19.47
N THR A 174 15.54 -48.66 19.94
CA THR A 174 16.74 -49.41 19.46
C THR A 174 18.08 -48.79 19.87
N GLU A 175 18.92 -49.37 20.72
CA GLU A 175 19.26 -50.79 21.01
C GLU A 175 19.43 -51.08 22.51
#